data_AF-A0A9E5J7A3-F1
#
_entry.id   AF-A0A9E5J7A3-F1
#
_cell.length_a   1.000
_cell.length_b   1.000
_cell.length_c   1.000
_cell.angle_alpha   90.00
_cell.angle_beta   90.00
_cell.angle_gamma   90.00
#
_symmetry.space_group_name_H-M   'P 1'
#
loop_
_entity.id
_entity.type
_entity.pdbx_description
1 polymer ?
#
loop_
_entity_poly.entity_id
_entity_poly.type
_entity_poly.pdbx_seq_one_letter_code
_entity_poly.pdbx_strand_id
1 'polypeptide(L)' 'MKPLSTWPETARANIVGVFTDIDDTLTTEGAITADALQALHDLKAAGLMVIPITGRPVGWSIP' A
#
# COMPACT_ATOMS: atom_id res chain seq x y z
N MET A 1 0.26 19.24 7.54
CA MET A 1 -0.39 17.98 7.97
C MET A 1 -0.25 17.83 9.48
N LYS A 2 -1.18 17.17 10.18
CA LYS A 2 -1.04 16.85 11.62
C LYS A 2 -0.22 15.55 11.78
N PRO A 3 0.49 15.33 12.90
CA PRO A 3 1.20 14.08 13.14
C PRO A 3 0.22 12.88 13.20
N LEU A 4 0.60 11.75 12.61
CA LEU A 4 -0.23 10.52 12.64
C LEU A 4 -0.52 10.05 14.07
N SER A 5 0.40 10.28 15.00
CA SER A 5 0.22 9.97 16.43
C SER A 5 -1.00 10.67 17.05
N THR A 6 -1.47 11.78 16.46
CA THR A 6 -2.66 12.52 16.91
C THR A 6 -3.98 11.99 16.36
N TRP A 7 -3.96 11.02 15.43
CA TRP A 7 -5.16 10.40 14.87
C TRP A 7 -5.77 9.43 15.88
N PRO A 8 -7.02 9.58 16.37
CA PRO A 8 -7.56 8.66 17.38
C PRO A 8 -7.62 7.21 16.90
N GLU A 9 -7.27 6.25 17.77
CA GLU A 9 -7.27 4.82 17.45
C GLU A 9 -8.64 4.31 17.02
N THR A 10 -9.70 4.78 17.67
CA THR A 10 -11.09 4.45 17.31
C THR A 10 -11.45 4.87 15.90
N ALA A 11 -10.83 5.94 15.37
CA ALA A 11 -11.00 6.35 13.99
C ALA A 11 -10.18 5.48 13.02
N ARG A 12 -8.98 5.04 13.42
CA ARG A 12 -8.13 4.12 12.63
C ARG A 12 -8.76 2.73 12.47
N ALA A 13 -9.49 2.27 13.49
CA ALA A 13 -10.17 0.97 13.46
C ALA A 13 -11.22 0.83 12.33
N ASN A 14 -11.67 1.95 11.75
CA ASN A 14 -12.64 1.96 10.65
C ASN A 14 -11.99 1.94 9.26
N ILE A 15 -10.67 1.79 9.17
CA ILE A 15 -9.97 1.67 7.89
C ILE A 15 -10.33 0.33 7.25
N VAL A 16 -10.72 0.37 5.98
CA VAL A 16 -11.11 -0.83 5.19
C VAL A 16 -10.10 -1.18 4.10
N GLY A 17 -9.10 -0.33 3.88
CA GLY A 17 -8.11 -0.55 2.84
C GLY A 17 -7.01 0.51 2.80
N VAL A 18 -6.04 0.24 1.93
CA VAL A 18 -4.83 1.03 1.72
C VAL A 18 -4.64 1.26 0.22
N PHE A 19 -4.41 2.52 -0.14
CA PHE A 19 -3.83 2.87 -1.44
C PHE A 19 -2.33 2.97 -1.29
N THR A 20 -1.58 2.42 -2.23
CA THR A 20 -0.11 2.38 -2.18
C THR A 20 0.47 2.70 -3.54
N ASP A 21 1.60 3.40 -3.57
CA ASP A 21 2.37 3.59 -4.80
C ASP A 21 3.19 2.33 -5.13
N ILE A 22 3.70 2.20 -6.35
CA ILE A 22 4.47 1.02 -6.79
C ILE A 22 5.97 1.32 -6.80
N ASP A 23 6.39 2.29 -7.61
CA ASP A 23 7.80 2.60 -7.85
C ASP A 23 8.43 3.21 -6.61
N ASP A 24 9.58 2.68 -6.17
CA ASP A 24 10.29 3.13 -4.96
C ASP A 24 9.45 3.12 -3.66
N THR A 25 8.28 2.46 -3.69
CA THR A 25 7.39 2.22 -2.55
C THR A 25 7.24 0.74 -2.27
N LEU A 26 6.70 -0.03 -3.22
CA LEU A 26 6.67 -1.50 -3.14
C LEU A 26 7.90 -2.14 -3.76
N THR A 27 8.56 -1.41 -4.67
CA THR A 27 9.69 -1.90 -5.45
C THR A 27 10.95 -1.12 -5.14
N THR A 28 12.10 -1.77 -5.31
CA THR A 28 13.43 -1.13 -5.33
C THR A 28 14.13 -1.64 -6.58
N GLU A 29 14.65 -0.74 -7.41
CA GLU A 29 15.25 -1.07 -8.71
C GLU A 29 14.31 -1.93 -9.60
N GLY A 30 13.00 -1.68 -9.50
CA GLY A 30 11.97 -2.38 -10.27
C GLY A 30 11.58 -3.77 -9.77
N ALA A 31 12.19 -4.27 -8.68
CA ALA A 31 11.82 -5.54 -8.06
C ALA A 31 11.08 -5.32 -6.74
N ILE A 32 10.02 -6.09 -6.48
CA ILE A 32 9.34 -6.08 -5.18
C ILE A 32 10.28 -6.60 -4.09
N THR A 33 10.34 -5.91 -2.96
CA THR A 33 11.14 -6.35 -1.82
C THR A 33 10.39 -7.39 -1.00
N ALA A 34 11.12 -8.27 -0.29
CA ALA A 34 10.51 -9.37 0.46
C ALA A 34 9.61 -8.89 1.61
N ASP A 35 10.00 -7.80 2.27
CA ASP A 35 9.23 -7.15 3.33
C ASP A 35 7.97 -6.46 2.77
N ALA A 36 8.05 -5.79 1.62
CA ALA A 36 6.87 -5.23 0.96
C ALA A 36 5.88 -6.33 0.56
N LEU A 37 6.36 -7.45 -0.01
CA LEU A 37 5.52 -8.59 -0.34
C LEU A 37 4.85 -9.18 0.90
N GLN A 38 5.59 -9.34 2.00
CA GLN A 38 5.03 -9.83 3.26
C GLN A 38 3.97 -8.87 3.81
N ALA A 39 4.21 -7.55 3.79
CA ALA A 39 3.24 -6.56 4.22
C ALA A 39 1.93 -6.62 3.41
N LEU A 40 2.01 -6.82 2.08
CA LEU A 40 0.82 -7.03 1.25
C LEU A 40 0.03 -8.28 1.66
N HIS A 41 0.72 -9.35 2.02
CA HIS A 41 0.09 -10.58 2.52
C HIS A 41 -0.58 -10.35 3.87
N ASP A 42 0.06 -9.63 4.78
CA ASP A 42 -0.48 -9.32 6.11
C ASP A 42 -1.73 -8.44 6.02
N LEU A 43 -1.71 -7.42 5.15
CA LEU A 43 -2.88 -6.57 4.88
C LEU A 43 -4.06 -7.39 4.33
N LYS A 44 -3.78 -8.30 3.39
CA LYS A 44 -4.79 -9.21 2.83
C LYS A 44 -5.33 -10.15 3.91
N ALA A 45 -4.47 -10.72 4.76
CA ALA A 45 -4.88 -11.59 5.85
C ALA A 45 -5.74 -10.85 6.90
N ALA A 46 -5.48 -9.55 7.11
CA ALA A 46 -6.29 -8.68 7.94
C ALA A 46 -7.63 -8.25 7.30
N GLY A 47 -7.91 -8.67 6.05
CA GLY A 47 -9.14 -8.32 5.34
C GLY A 47 -9.16 -6.90 4.76
N LEU A 48 -8.01 -6.23 4.68
CA LEU A 48 -7.90 -4.89 4.10
C LEU A 48 -7.77 -4.97 2.58
N MET A 49 -8.51 -4.11 1.88
CA MET A 49 -8.36 -3.92 0.45
C MET A 49 -7.05 -3.19 0.15
N VAL A 50 -6.21 -3.72 -0.72
CA VAL A 50 -4.99 -3.03 -1.17
C VAL A 50 -5.13 -2.68 -2.64
N ILE A 51 -5.02 -1.39 -2.96
CA ILE A 51 -5.09 -0.89 -4.33
C ILE A 51 -3.77 -0.19 -4.65
N PRO A 52 -2.89 -0.83 -5.45
CA PRO A 52 -1.72 -0.18 -6.01
C PRO A 52 -2.13 0.91 -7.01
N ILE A 53 -1.49 2.06 -6.91
CA ILE A 53 -1.63 3.22 -7.79
C ILE A 53 -0.23 3.53 -8.33
N THR A 54 -0.10 3.96 -9.57
CA THR A 54 1.19 4.41 -10.11
C THR A 54 0.98 5.62 -11.00
N GLY A 55 1.99 6.50 -11.06
CA GLY A 55 2.06 7.57 -12.04
C GLY A 55 2.47 7.11 -13.44
N ARG A 56 2.86 5.84 -13.61
CA ARG A 56 3.24 5.29 -14.92
C ARG A 56 2.04 5.26 -15.88
N PRO A 57 2.28 5.42 -17.20
CA PRO A 57 1.20 5.34 -18.18
C PRO A 57 0.55 3.94 -18.18
N VAL A 58 -0.74 3.87 -18.52
CA VAL A 58 -1.52 2.61 -18.55
C VAL A 58 -0.85 1.48 -19.32
N GLY A 59 -0.05 1.81 -20.34
CA GLY A 59 0.72 0.84 -21.13
C GLY A 59 1.74 0.02 -20.33
N TRP A 60 2.13 0.48 -19.14
CA TRP A 60 3.13 -0.18 -18.31
C TRP A 60 2.64 -1.47 -17.66
N SER A 61 1.35 -1.57 -17.35
CA SER A 61 0.73 -2.74 -16.69
C SER A 61 -0.21 -3.54 -17.59
N ILE A 62 -0.12 -3.35 -18.91
CA ILE A 62 -0.83 -4.20 -19.87
C ILE A 62 -0.29 -5.64 -19.72
N PRO A 63 -1.18 -6.67 -19.69
CA PRO A 63 -0.77 -8.07 -19.60
C PRO A 63 0.21 -8.54 -20.69
#